data_AF-A0A0A1XBF7-F1
#
_entry.id   AF-A0A0A1XBF7-F1
#
_cell.length_a   1.000
_cell.length_b   1.000
_cell.length_c   1.000
_cell.angle_alpha   90.00
_cell.angle_beta   90.00
_cell.angle_gamma   90.00
#
_symmetry.space_group_name_H-M   'P 1'
#
loop_
_entity.id
_entity.type
_entity.pdbx_description
1 polymer ?
#
loop_
_entity_poly.entity_id
_entity_poly.type
_entity_poly.pdbx_seq_one_letter_code
_entity_poly.pdbx_strand_id
1 'polypeptide(L)'
;MTQRGNVAALGEELAHAVELIMRPDTAQQSRMEAYMACERFKEESPLCAQVGLYLASGQQFGQNVKHFGLQLMEYTIKFKWNSISQEEKLFIKENAMKLLHFGVGPAEDASLAHLKDAVSRIIVEMIKR
;
A
#
# COMPACT_ATOMS: atom_id res chain seq x y z
N MET A 1 -6.30 17.23 -15.28
CA MET A 1 -6.56 16.01 -14.48
C MET A 1 -5.93 16.22 -13.11
N THR A 2 -6.71 16.21 -12.03
CA THR A 2 -6.21 16.47 -10.68
C THR A 2 -5.38 15.29 -10.17
N GLN A 3 -4.34 15.55 -9.37
CA GLN A 3 -3.43 14.54 -8.80
C GLN A 3 -4.18 13.37 -8.12
N ARG A 4 -5.34 13.65 -7.50
CA ARG A 4 -6.23 12.63 -6.89
C ARG A 4 -6.85 11.67 -7.90
N GLY A 5 -7.21 12.13 -9.10
CA GLY A 5 -7.74 11.28 -10.16
C GLY A 5 -6.70 10.29 -10.70
N ASN A 6 -5.43 10.68 -10.66
CA ASN A 6 -4.32 9.81 -11.05
C ASN A 6 -4.06 8.71 -9.99
N VAL A 7 -4.13 9.07 -8.70
CA VAL A 7 -3.97 8.11 -7.58
C VAL A 7 -5.03 7.02 -7.61
N ALA A 8 -6.31 7.38 -7.81
CA ALA A 8 -7.39 6.40 -7.86
C ALA A 8 -7.25 5.45 -9.06
N ALA A 9 -6.99 5.98 -10.26
CA ALA A 9 -6.82 5.16 -11.46
C ALA A 9 -5.66 4.16 -11.32
N LEU A 10 -4.50 4.63 -10.85
CA LEU A 10 -3.33 3.77 -10.58
C LEU A 10 -3.60 2.75 -9.47
N GLY A 11 -4.34 3.16 -8.44
CA GLY A 11 -4.76 2.27 -7.37
C GLY A 11 -5.62 1.12 -7.89
N GLU A 12 -6.66 1.41 -8.67
CA GLU A 12 -7.54 0.38 -9.24
C GLU A 12 -6.77 -0.58 -10.18
N GLU A 13 -5.82 -0.06 -10.97
CA GLU A 13 -4.95 -0.90 -11.81
C GLU A 13 -4.09 -1.87 -10.98
N LEU A 14 -3.47 -1.37 -9.90
CA LEU A 14 -2.68 -2.20 -8.99
C LEU A 14 -3.53 -3.18 -8.19
N ALA A 15 -4.74 -2.78 -7.78
CA ALA A 15 -5.68 -3.67 -7.11
C ALA A 15 -5.99 -4.88 -8.01
N HIS A 16 -6.28 -4.62 -9.28
CA HIS A 16 -6.49 -5.68 -10.27
C HIS A 16 -5.26 -6.58 -10.44
N ALA A 17 -4.06 -5.99 -10.53
CA ALA A 17 -2.82 -6.76 -10.61
C ALA A 17 -2.61 -7.68 -9.39
N VAL A 18 -2.84 -7.18 -8.17
CA VAL A 18 -2.75 -7.99 -6.94
C VAL A 18 -3.78 -9.12 -6.93
N GLU A 19 -5.00 -8.86 -7.36
CA GLU A 19 -6.04 -9.89 -7.46
C GLU A 19 -5.66 -10.99 -8.45
N LEU A 20 -5.13 -10.61 -9.62
CA LEU A 20 -4.60 -11.56 -10.60
C LEU A 20 -3.46 -12.40 -10.01
N ILE A 21 -2.56 -11.79 -9.22
CA ILE A 21 -1.46 -12.51 -8.55
C ILE A 21 -1.97 -13.55 -7.56
N MET A 22 -3.06 -13.25 -6.85
CA MET A 22 -3.59 -14.10 -5.78
C MET A 22 -4.56 -15.17 -6.27
N ARG A 23 -5.15 -14.98 -7.46
CA ARG A 23 -6.08 -15.94 -8.06
C ARG A 23 -5.40 -17.27 -8.41
N PRO A 24 -5.97 -18.42 -8.00
CA PRO A 24 -5.36 -19.73 -8.26
C PRO A 24 -5.43 -20.14 -9.73
N ASP A 25 -6.41 -19.62 -10.47
CA ASP A 25 -6.68 -19.92 -11.88
C ASP A 25 -5.90 -19.05 -12.88
N THR A 26 -5.20 -18.02 -12.40
CA THR A 26 -4.39 -17.14 -13.27
C THR A 26 -3.23 -17.91 -13.90
N ALA A 27 -3.15 -17.84 -15.24
CA ALA A 27 -2.03 -18.38 -16.01
C ALA A 27 -0.69 -17.82 -15.53
N GLN A 28 0.35 -18.65 -15.52
CA GLN A 28 1.66 -18.28 -14.96
C GLN A 28 2.26 -17.02 -15.60
N GLN A 29 2.09 -16.86 -16.91
CA GLN A 29 2.59 -15.69 -17.65
C GLN A 29 1.90 -14.40 -17.17
N SER A 30 0.57 -14.39 -17.10
CA SER A 30 -0.21 -13.24 -16.62
C SER A 30 0.08 -12.91 -15.15
N ARG A 31 0.29 -13.94 -14.32
CA ARG A 31 0.72 -13.76 -12.92
C ARG A 31 2.07 -13.06 -12.82
N MET A 32 3.03 -13.48 -13.65
CA MET A 32 4.36 -12.86 -13.71
C MET A 32 4.30 -11.42 -14.19
N GLU A 33 3.51 -11.12 -15.22
CA GLU A 33 3.32 -9.76 -15.74
C GLU A 33 2.71 -8.83 -14.69
N ALA A 34 1.67 -9.29 -13.98
CA ALA A 34 1.06 -8.55 -12.88
C ALA A 34 2.06 -8.29 -11.75
N TYR A 35 2.86 -9.29 -11.37
CA TYR A 35 3.91 -9.14 -10.35
C TYR A 35 4.96 -8.11 -10.77
N MET A 36 5.45 -8.17 -12.01
CA MET A 36 6.40 -7.19 -12.54
C MET A 36 5.82 -5.77 -12.61
N ALA A 37 4.51 -5.63 -12.88
CA ALA A 37 3.85 -4.33 -12.84
C ALA A 37 3.85 -3.75 -11.41
N CYS A 38 3.50 -4.56 -10.40
CA CYS A 38 3.54 -4.15 -8.99
C CYS A 38 4.96 -3.75 -8.55
N GLU A 39 5.98 -4.53 -8.91
CA GLU A 39 7.37 -4.25 -8.54
C GLU A 39 7.90 -2.97 -9.20
N ARG A 40 7.69 -2.80 -10.52
CA ARG A 40 8.06 -1.57 -11.22
C ARG A 40 7.38 -0.34 -10.62
N PHE A 41 6.08 -0.43 -10.32
CA PHE A 41 5.37 0.68 -9.68
C PHE A 41 6.01 1.04 -8.33
N LYS A 42 6.26 0.04 -7.48
CA LYS A 42 6.86 0.25 -6.15
C LYS A 42 8.21 0.98 -6.24
N GLU A 43 9.05 0.63 -7.20
CA GLU A 43 10.38 1.18 -7.40
C GLU A 43 10.37 2.56 -8.07
N GLU A 44 9.60 2.73 -9.14
CA GLU A 44 9.70 3.89 -10.03
C GLU A 44 8.69 4.99 -9.71
N SER A 45 7.51 4.65 -9.18
CA SER A 45 6.43 5.62 -9.02
C SER A 45 6.73 6.64 -7.92
N PRO A 46 6.56 7.95 -8.19
CA PRO A 46 6.60 8.99 -7.16
C PRO A 46 5.33 9.00 -6.30
N LEU A 47 4.27 8.30 -6.73
CA LEU A 47 2.99 8.25 -6.03
C LEU A 47 2.82 7.03 -5.11
N CYS A 48 3.93 6.34 -4.84
CA CYS A 48 3.94 5.04 -4.15
C CYS A 48 3.21 5.08 -2.79
N ALA A 49 3.49 6.09 -1.95
CA ALA A 49 2.84 6.22 -0.65
C ALA A 49 1.36 6.65 -0.75
N GLN A 50 0.99 7.55 -1.66
CA GLN A 50 -0.42 7.98 -1.75
C GLN A 50 -1.32 6.89 -2.34
N VAL A 51 -0.82 6.15 -3.34
CA VAL A 51 -1.53 4.97 -3.86
C VAL A 51 -1.57 3.85 -2.82
N GLY A 52 -0.47 3.63 -2.08
CA GLY A 52 -0.44 2.69 -0.97
C GLY A 52 -1.51 2.99 0.09
N LEU A 53 -1.65 4.27 0.48
CA LEU A 53 -2.69 4.71 1.40
C LEU A 53 -4.10 4.52 0.82
N TYR A 54 -4.30 4.87 -0.45
CA TYR A 54 -5.59 4.69 -1.14
C TYR A 54 -6.04 3.22 -1.11
N LEU A 55 -5.13 2.29 -1.42
CA LEU A 55 -5.38 0.86 -1.37
C LEU A 55 -5.65 0.35 0.05
N ALA A 56 -4.86 0.82 1.03
CA ALA A 56 -4.99 0.37 2.42
C ALA A 56 -6.29 0.86 3.10
N SER A 57 -6.76 2.05 2.75
CA SER A 57 -7.94 2.69 3.36
C SER A 57 -9.25 2.48 2.60
N GLY A 58 -9.19 2.07 1.34
CA GLY A 58 -10.36 1.83 0.51
C GLY A 58 -11.20 0.65 1.02
N GLN A 59 -12.46 0.91 1.34
CA GLN A 59 -13.38 -0.12 1.82
C GLN A 59 -13.74 -1.14 0.73
N GLN A 60 -13.64 -0.76 -0.54
CA GLN A 60 -13.90 -1.62 -1.69
C GLN A 60 -12.84 -2.71 -1.89
N PHE A 61 -11.66 -2.58 -1.27
CA PHE A 61 -10.54 -3.47 -1.51
C PHE A 61 -10.51 -4.66 -0.55
N GLY A 62 -10.18 -5.84 -1.09
CA GLY A 62 -9.94 -7.06 -0.32
C GLY A 62 -8.67 -6.97 0.55
N GLN A 63 -8.52 -7.92 1.48
CA GLN A 63 -7.40 -7.93 2.43
C GLN A 63 -6.02 -7.96 1.75
N ASN A 64 -5.86 -8.72 0.66
CA ASN A 64 -4.61 -8.80 -0.10
C ASN A 64 -4.20 -7.44 -0.69
N VAL A 65 -5.15 -6.72 -1.26
CA VAL A 65 -4.94 -5.39 -1.86
C VAL A 65 -4.60 -4.37 -0.77
N LYS A 66 -5.33 -4.40 0.35
CA LYS A 66 -5.05 -3.56 1.52
C LYS A 66 -3.65 -3.82 2.07
N HIS A 67 -3.25 -5.09 2.20
CA HIS A 67 -1.93 -5.48 2.65
C HIS A 67 -0.83 -4.96 1.70
N PHE A 68 -1.03 -5.13 0.39
CA PHE A 68 -0.11 -4.58 -0.61
C PHE A 68 0.02 -3.06 -0.50
N GLY A 69 -1.08 -2.35 -0.29
CA GLY A 69 -1.07 -0.89 -0.04
C GLY A 69 -0.19 -0.51 1.17
N LEU A 70 -0.31 -1.25 2.27
CA LEU A 70 0.55 -1.06 3.45
C LEU A 70 2.03 -1.36 3.15
N GLN A 71 2.32 -2.39 2.34
CA GLN A 71 3.69 -2.69 1.91
C GLN A 71 4.31 -1.57 1.06
N LEU A 72 3.52 -0.90 0.21
CA LEU A 72 4.00 0.27 -0.56
C LEU A 72 4.37 1.44 0.37
N MET A 73 3.57 1.68 1.40
CA MET A 73 3.88 2.69 2.42
C MET A 73 5.15 2.32 3.20
N GLU A 74 5.27 1.08 3.68
CA GLU A 74 6.48 0.57 4.36
C GLU A 74 7.71 0.75 3.47
N TYR A 75 7.63 0.33 2.21
CA TYR A 75 8.73 0.45 1.25
C TYR A 75 9.17 1.90 1.07
N THR A 76 8.21 2.83 0.94
CA THR A 76 8.52 4.25 0.79
C THR A 76 9.28 4.80 2.00
N ILE A 77 8.87 4.44 3.23
CA ILE A 77 9.56 4.85 4.45
C ILE A 77 10.93 4.19 4.56
N LYS A 78 11.05 2.93 4.14
CA LYS A 78 12.30 2.17 4.29
C LYS A 78 13.37 2.55 3.27
N PHE A 79 12.98 2.84 2.04
CA PHE A 79 13.94 3.00 0.93
C PHE A 79 13.92 4.38 0.30
N LYS A 80 12.78 5.09 0.31
CA LYS A 80 12.63 6.38 -0.36
C LYS A 80 12.65 7.58 0.59
N TRP A 81 12.66 7.36 1.91
CA TRP A 81 12.52 8.44 2.92
C TRP A 81 13.48 9.63 2.77
N ASN A 82 14.74 9.38 2.43
CA ASN A 82 15.72 10.45 2.28
C ASN A 82 15.54 11.26 0.98
N SER A 83 14.84 10.70 -0.01
CA SER A 83 14.67 11.26 -1.34
C SER A 83 13.31 11.93 -1.55
N ILE A 84 12.34 11.71 -0.65
CA ILE A 84 11.02 12.34 -0.71
C ILE A 84 11.00 13.72 -0.04
N SER A 85 10.05 14.56 -0.47
CA SER A 85 9.88 15.92 0.04
C SER A 85 9.42 15.93 1.50
N GLN A 86 9.60 17.06 2.19
CA GLN A 86 9.08 17.23 3.55
C GLN A 86 7.56 17.14 3.61
N GLU A 87 6.86 17.64 2.59
CA GLU A 87 5.40 17.51 2.44
C GLU A 87 4.99 16.04 2.38
N GLU A 88 5.71 15.22 1.62
CA GLU A 88 5.43 13.78 1.52
C GLU A 88 5.70 13.06 2.86
N LYS A 89 6.75 13.45 3.59
CA LYS A 89 7.01 12.91 4.93
C LYS A 89 5.87 13.24 5.90
N LEU A 90 5.35 14.47 5.87
CA LEU A 90 4.22 14.87 6.69
C LEU A 90 2.96 14.10 6.30
N PHE A 91 2.68 13.98 5.00
CA PHE A 91 1.58 13.18 4.47
C PHE A 91 1.64 11.74 5.00
N ILE A 92 2.79 11.08 4.92
CA ILE A 92 2.96 9.71 5.42
C ILE A 92 2.74 9.65 6.93
N LYS A 93 3.36 10.54 7.71
CA LYS A 93 3.25 10.55 9.18
C LYS A 93 1.81 10.72 9.63
N GLU A 94 1.10 11.72 9.11
CA GLU A 94 -0.28 11.99 9.49
C GLU A 94 -1.20 10.81 9.16
N ASN A 95 -1.08 10.24 7.96
CA ASN A 95 -1.97 9.17 7.53
C ASN A 95 -1.62 7.82 8.16
N ALA A 96 -0.35 7.55 8.46
CA ALA A 96 0.04 6.37 9.23
C ALA A 96 -0.51 6.44 10.67
N MET A 97 -0.50 7.62 11.30
CA MET A 97 -1.13 7.79 12.62
C MET A 97 -2.66 7.63 12.56
N LYS A 98 -3.31 8.09 11.48
CA LYS A 98 -4.74 7.81 11.26
C LYS A 98 -5.01 6.32 11.10
N LEU A 99 -4.20 5.60 10.31
CA LEU A 99 -4.31 4.15 10.16
C LEU A 99 -4.16 3.41 11.50
N LEU A 100 -3.22 3.85 12.34
CA LEU A 100 -3.06 3.30 13.69
C LEU A 100 -4.28 3.58 14.57
N HIS A 101 -4.84 4.78 14.50
CA HIS A 101 -6.00 5.19 15.29
C HIS A 101 -7.29 4.45 14.89
N PHE A 102 -7.59 4.40 13.58
CA PHE A 102 -8.78 3.72 13.07
C PHE A 102 -8.65 2.19 13.08
N GLY A 103 -7.41 1.70 12.99
CA GLY A 103 -7.12 0.29 12.82
C GLY A 103 -7.54 -0.24 11.44
N VAL A 104 -7.38 -1.55 11.27
CA VAL A 104 -7.71 -2.28 10.02
C VAL A 104 -8.99 -3.11 10.16
N GLY A 105 -9.70 -2.99 11.30
CA GLY A 105 -10.89 -3.72 11.70
C GLY A 105 -10.89 -4.03 13.20
N PRO A 106 -11.82 -4.87 13.69
CA PRO A 106 -11.94 -5.21 15.11
C PRO A 106 -10.65 -5.79 15.71
N ALA A 107 -10.37 -5.46 16.96
CA ALA A 107 -9.13 -5.86 17.64
C ALA A 107 -9.02 -7.38 17.82
N GLU A 108 -10.15 -8.02 18.07
CA GLU A 108 -10.34 -9.46 18.27
C GLU A 108 -10.29 -10.27 16.97
N ASP A 109 -10.45 -9.64 15.80
CA ASP A 109 -10.46 -10.36 14.53
C ASP A 109 -9.05 -10.83 14.15
N ALA A 110 -8.80 -12.12 14.35
CA ALA A 110 -7.53 -12.77 14.06
C ALA A 110 -7.24 -12.87 12.55
N SER A 111 -8.26 -12.83 11.69
CA SER A 111 -8.06 -12.86 10.23
C SER A 111 -7.26 -11.65 9.73
N LEU A 112 -7.35 -10.53 10.46
CA LEU A 112 -6.68 -9.28 10.16
C LEU A 112 -5.27 -9.17 10.76
N ALA A 113 -4.72 -10.23 11.35
CA ALA A 113 -3.42 -10.20 12.02
C ALA A 113 -2.30 -9.70 11.10
N HIS A 114 -2.27 -10.13 9.84
CA HIS A 114 -1.28 -9.70 8.85
C HIS A 114 -1.40 -8.19 8.51
N LEU A 115 -2.61 -7.63 8.47
CA LEU A 115 -2.82 -6.19 8.28
C LEU A 115 -2.38 -5.40 9.52
N LYS A 116 -2.67 -5.92 10.72
CA LYS A 116 -2.23 -5.32 12.00
C LYS A 116 -0.71 -5.29 12.11
N ASP A 117 -0.04 -6.36 11.70
CA ASP A 117 1.42 -6.43 11.62
C ASP A 117 1.98 -5.40 10.61
N ALA A 118 1.41 -5.34 9.41
CA ALA A 118 1.84 -4.39 8.39
C ALA A 118 1.71 -2.92 8.84
N VAL A 119 0.61 -2.55 9.52
CA VAL A 119 0.49 -1.20 10.13
C VAL A 119 1.58 -0.99 11.19
N SER A 120 1.83 -1.97 12.04
CA SER A 120 2.88 -1.88 13.07
C SER A 120 4.26 -1.65 12.46
N ARG A 121 4.58 -2.35 11.37
CA ARG A 121 5.84 -2.18 10.63
C ARG A 121 6.00 -0.77 10.05
N ILE A 122 4.93 -0.19 9.51
CA ILE A 122 4.93 1.22 9.06
C ILE A 122 5.32 2.15 10.22
N ILE A 123 4.69 2.00 11.39
CA ILE A 123 4.99 2.83 12.57
C ILE A 123 6.43 2.65 13.01
N VAL A 124 6.91 1.40 13.11
CA VAL A 124 8.28 1.10 13.52
C VAL A 124 9.30 1.66 12.53
N GLU A 125 9.06 1.51 11.23
CA GLU A 125 9.93 2.10 10.21
C GLU A 125 9.94 3.62 10.29
N MET A 126 8.82 4.29 10.57
CA MET A 126 8.81 5.74 10.77
C MET A 126 9.61 6.18 11.99
N ILE A 127 9.55 5.45 13.10
CA ILE A 127 10.29 5.79 14.34
C ILE A 127 11.81 5.64 14.13
N LYS A 128 12.24 4.71 13.27
CA LYS A 128 13.66 4.51 12.94
C LYS A 128 14.24 5.62 12.05
N ARG A 129 13.42 6.51 11.49
CA ARG A 129 13.81 7.51 10.49
C ARG A 129 13.77 8.92 11.03
#